data_AF-A0A1A7NS30-F1
#
_entry.id   AF-A0A1A7NS30-F1
#
_cell.length_a   1.000
_cell.length_b   1.000
_cell.length_c   1.000
_cell.angle_alpha   90.00
_cell.angle_beta   90.00
_cell.angle_gamma   90.00
#
_symmetry.space_group_name_H-M   'P 1'
#
loop_
_entity.id
_entity.type
_entity.pdbx_description
1 polymer ?
#
loop_
_entity_poly.entity_id
_entity_poly.type
_entity_poly.pdbx_seq_one_letter_code
_entity_poly.pdbx_strand_id
1 'polypeptide(L)' 'MKQQVISMLACPHCHQALTFDAAQQRFICQNEQLAYPIVNGIPALLPENAVSLATTPTTNAAAE' A
#
# COMPACT_ATOMS: atom_id res chain seq x y z
N MET A 1 2.45 29.96 -8.09
CA MET A 1 3.39 28.84 -7.92
C MET A 1 2.64 27.57 -8.33
N LYS A 2 3.09 26.85 -9.36
CA LYS A 2 2.40 25.64 -9.88
C LYS A 2 2.81 24.46 -9.01
N GLN A 3 1.89 23.95 -8.20
CA GLN A 3 2.07 22.72 -7.44
C GLN A 3 2.30 21.58 -8.45
N GLN A 4 3.54 21.08 -8.52
CA GLN A 4 3.84 19.90 -9.32
C GLN A 4 3.10 18.73 -8.71
N VAL A 5 2.14 18.20 -9.45
CA VAL A 5 1.44 16.96 -9.09
C VAL A 5 2.47 15.84 -9.19
N ILE A 6 2.82 15.26 -8.04
CA ILE A 6 3.67 14.08 -7.97
C ILE A 6 2.81 12.90 -8.40
N SER A 7 2.92 12.51 -9.67
CA SER A 7 2.19 11.40 -10.28
C SER A 7 2.68 10.01 -9.83
N MET A 8 3.41 9.92 -8.72
CA MET A 8 3.88 8.65 -8.16
C MET A 8 3.22 8.41 -6.81
N LEU A 9 2.56 7.25 -6.70
CA LEU A 9 1.99 6.75 -5.45
C LEU A 9 3.11 6.59 -4.42
N ALA A 10 3.04 7.41 -3.37
CA ALA A 10 3.99 7.42 -2.26
C ALA A 10 3.23 7.25 -0.94
N CYS A 11 3.91 6.73 0.07
CA CYS A 11 3.35 6.59 1.41
C CYS A 11 2.96 7.98 1.96
N PRO A 12 1.76 8.17 2.52
CA PRO A 12 1.35 9.47 3.08
C PRO A 12 2.14 9.89 4.32
N HIS A 13 2.92 8.98 4.94
CA HIS A 13 3.67 9.26 6.16
C HIS A 13 5.17 9.48 5.90
N CYS A 14 5.85 8.55 5.24
CA CYS A 14 7.28 8.71 4.89
C CYS A 14 7.55 9.26 3.48
N HIS A 15 6.53 9.45 2.64
CA HIS A 15 6.65 9.86 1.24
C HIS A 15 7.55 8.96 0.37
N GLN A 16 7.82 7.73 0.81
CA GLN A 16 8.55 6.74 -0.01
C GLN A 16 7.64 6.00 -0.98
N ALA A 17 8.25 5.46 -2.03
CA ALA A 17 7.57 4.62 -3.00
C ALA A 17 6.92 3.41 -2.32
N LEU A 18 5.66 3.14 -2.69
CA LEU A 18 4.94 1.96 -2.24
C LEU A 18 5.16 0.82 -3.24
N THR A 19 5.40 -0.39 -2.74
CA THR A 19 5.48 -1.59 -3.57
C THR A 19 4.08 -2.13 -3.81
N PHE A 20 3.70 -2.29 -5.07
CA PHE A 20 2.44 -2.95 -5.40
C PHE A 20 2.56 -4.47 -5.26
N ASP A 21 1.74 -5.05 -4.40
CA ASP A 21 1.56 -6.49 -4.23
C ASP A 21 0.30 -6.90 -5.01
N ALA A 22 0.53 -7.46 -6.20
CA ALA A 22 -0.54 -7.92 -7.09
C ALA A 22 -1.28 -9.14 -6.53
N ALA A 23 -0.61 -9.98 -5.72
CA ALA A 23 -1.19 -11.20 -5.17
C ALA A 23 -2.29 -10.87 -4.14
N GLN A 24 -2.08 -9.83 -3.33
CA GLN A 24 -3.02 -9.41 -2.29
C GLN A 24 -3.72 -8.08 -2.61
N GLN A 25 -3.55 -7.55 -3.83
CA GLN A 25 -4.13 -6.29 -4.29
C GLN A 25 -3.93 -5.16 -3.27
N ARG A 26 -2.67 -4.89 -2.90
CA ARG A 26 -2.33 -3.91 -1.86
C ARG A 26 -1.01 -3.19 -2.16
N PHE A 27 -0.82 -2.04 -1.52
CA PHE A 27 0.41 -1.27 -1.57
C PHE A 27 1.17 -1.42 -0.25
N ILE A 28 2.42 -1.87 -0.32
CA ILE A 28 3.26 -2.14 0.82
C ILE A 28 4.28 -1.01 0.99
N CYS A 29 4.31 -0.41 2.17
CA CYS A 29 5.38 0.45 2.63
C CYS A 29 6.38 -0.38 3.43
N GLN A 30 7.58 -0.62 2.87
CA GLN A 30 8.61 -1.39 3.58
C GLN A 30 9.22 -0.65 4.77
N ASN A 31 9.26 0.68 4.71
CA ASN A 31 9.93 1.51 5.72
C ASN A 31 9.16 1.54 7.05
N GLU A 32 7.83 1.61 6.97
CA GLU A 32 6.93 1.64 8.14
C GLU A 32 6.26 0.30 8.41
N GLN A 33 6.51 -0.70 7.55
CA GLN A 33 5.88 -2.01 7.60
C GLN A 33 4.34 -1.92 7.61
N LEU A 34 3.79 -1.08 6.73
CA LEU A 34 2.34 -0.90 6.56
C LEU A 34 1.90 -1.38 5.18
N ALA A 35 0.66 -1.86 5.08
CA ALA A 35 0.00 -2.24 3.86
C ALA A 35 -1.30 -1.46 3.71
N TYR A 36 -1.52 -0.91 2.52
CA TYR A 36 -2.74 -0.21 2.14
C TYR A 36 -3.52 -1.06 1.14
N PRO A 37 -4.75 -1.51 1.46
CA PRO A 37 -5.54 -2.34 0.57
C PRO A 37 -6.03 -1.55 -0.65
N ILE A 38 -6.29 -2.26 -1.75
CA ILE A 38 -7.01 -1.72 -2.90
C ILE A 38 -8.46 -2.17 -2.80
N VAL A 39 -9.38 -1.21 -2.71
CA VAL A 39 -10.82 -1.47 -2.61
C VAL A 39 -11.48 -0.93 -3.88
N ASN A 40 -12.18 -1.80 -4.61
CA ASN A 40 -12.82 -1.45 -5.89
C ASN A 40 -11.84 -0.86 -6.94
N GLY A 41 -10.60 -1.32 -6.95
CA GLY A 41 -9.55 -0.79 -7.85
C GLY A 41 -8.99 0.58 -7.43
N ILE A 42 -9.40 1.12 -6.28
CA ILE A 42 -8.90 2.39 -5.74
C ILE A 42 -7.98 2.11 -4.56
N PRO A 43 -6.72 2.61 -4.56
CA PRO A 43 -5.81 2.48 -3.43
C PRO A 43 -6.34 3.25 -2.21
N ALA A 44 -6.61 2.55 -1.11
CA ALA A 44 -7.05 3.16 0.13
C ALA A 44 -5.85 3.67 0.96
N LEU A 45 -5.18 4.73 0.48
CA LEU A 45 -4.01 5.34 1.15
C LEU A 45 -4.37 6.25 2.33
N LEU A 46 -5.39 5.87 3.11
CA LEU A 46 -5.80 6.61 4.30
C LEU A 46 -5.20 5.95 5.55
N PRO A 47 -4.79 6.73 6.56
CA PRO A 47 -4.21 6.19 7.80
C PRO A 47 -5.10 5.15 8.48
N GLU A 48 -6.43 5.34 8.46
CA GLU A 48 -7.39 4.38 9.02
C GLU A 48 -7.44 3.03 8.32
N ASN A 49 -6.99 2.97 7.05
CA ASN A 49 -6.96 1.74 6.26
C ASN A 49 -5.57 1.09 6.26
N ALA A 50 -4.57 1.69 6.91
CA ALA A 50 -3.23 1.15 7.00
C ALA A 50 -3.21 -0.09 7.91
N VAL A 51 -2.74 -1.20 7.38
CA VAL A 51 -2.63 -2.48 8.09
C VAL A 51 -1.16 -2.81 8.34
N SER A 52 -0.78 -3.09 9.57
CA SER A 52 0.60 -3.49 9.87
C SER A 52 0.95 -4.85 9.25
N LEU A 53 2.08 -4.90 8.53
CA LEU A 53 2.64 -6.13 7.98
C LEU A 53 3.07 -7.13 9.07
N ALA A 54 3.34 -6.66 10.29
CA ALA A 54 3.61 -7.52 11.43
C ALA A 54 2.43 -8.45 11.76
N THR A 55 1.21 -8.08 11.35
CA THR A 55 -0.01 -8.87 11.52
C THR A 55 -0.41 -9.54 10.20
N THR A 56 0.54 -10.02 9.40
CA THR A 56 0.21 -10.87 8.26
C THR A 56 -0.35 -12.21 8.75
N PRO A 57 -1.64 -12.54 8.55
CA PRO A 57 -1.97 -13.93 8.34
C PRO A 57 -1.25 -14.34 7.06
N THR A 58 -0.34 -15.32 7.17
CA THR A 58 0.16 -16.09 6.04
C THR A 58 -1.03 -16.75 5.36
N THR A 59 -1.69 -16.07 4.44
CA THR A 59 -2.60 -16.74 3.51
C THR A 59 -1.78 -17.14 2.30
N ASN A 60 -1.11 -18.27 2.49
CA ASN A 60 -0.75 -19.20 1.45
C ASN A 60 -2.04 -19.61 0.72
N ALA A 61 -2.33 -19.06 -0.47
CA ALA A 61 -3.42 -19.54 -1.33
C ALA A 61 -3.21 -19.15 -2.80
N ALA A 62 -3.12 -20.19 -3.64
CA ALA A 62 -3.34 -20.22 -5.08
C ALA A 62 -2.23 -19.65 -6.00
N ALA A 63 -1.19 -20.46 -6.22
CA ALA A 63 -0.81 -20.78 -7.59
C ALA A 63 -1.54 -22.10 -7.94
N GLU A 64 -2.55 -21.99 -8.80
CA GLU A 64 -3.06 -23.09 -9.65
C GLU A 64 -2.15 -23.24 -10.87
#